data_AF-A0A4Q6BMY4-F1
#
_entry.id   AF-A0A4Q6BMY4-F1
#
_cell.length_a   1.000
_cell.length_b   1.000
_cell.length_c   1.000
_cell.angle_alpha   90.00
_cell.angle_beta   90.00
_cell.angle_gamma   90.00
#
_symmetry.space_group_name_H-M   'P 1'
#
loop_
_entity.id
_entity.type
_entity.pdbx_description
1 polymer ?
#
loop_
_entity_poly.entity_id
_entity_poly.type
_entity_poly.pdbx_seq_one_letter_code
_entity_poly.pdbx_strand_id
1 'polypeptide(L)'
;MSKSRIPSSRHSSREPTPAPVGDVIRFAGLSLSGGKADKACLALIEYYPKHHKVFLAKIFDRIKSEENISADLKIHDILEQYQGMIHTLALDTPWRQPFCLRCQLKCPGYEACAVPHIKWMWDYVKEKNEKKKPKKLFTPYTQRAVELYLASELEEPFQMSHAMGANAAPLLARAAFILRRLNVRTVEVFPKLSVWRIGNSLQVLKSHLRSHKHAAVGDDSRRGILKELSEHNVAFLYDQDRRLMIENNHAFEAFICALTALLEYIGQTEAPPKNFPLGEDWILFPRERINWKF
;
A
#
# COMPACT_ATOMS: atom_id res chain seq x y z
N MET A 1 -26.01 -18.40 -42.52
CA MET A 1 -26.49 -18.27 -41.13
C MET A 1 -25.64 -19.15 -40.23
N SER A 2 -24.80 -18.56 -39.37
CA SER A 2 -24.21 -19.29 -38.24
C SER A 2 -23.93 -18.27 -37.13
N LYS A 3 -24.77 -18.29 -36.10
CA LYS A 3 -24.68 -17.40 -34.93
C LYS A 3 -23.65 -18.01 -33.95
N SER A 4 -22.42 -17.52 -33.98
CA SER A 4 -21.43 -17.80 -32.94
C SER A 4 -21.83 -17.06 -31.66
N ARG A 5 -22.20 -17.83 -30.63
CA ARG A 5 -22.50 -17.33 -29.28
C ARG A 5 -21.17 -17.08 -28.55
N ILE A 6 -20.96 -15.83 -28.15
CA ILE A 6 -19.88 -15.40 -27.26
C ILE A 6 -20.17 -15.98 -25.85
N PRO A 7 -19.21 -16.59 -25.15
CA PRO A 7 -19.42 -17.02 -23.78
C PRO A 7 -19.41 -15.79 -22.85
N SER A 8 -20.53 -15.63 -22.15
CA SER A 8 -20.68 -14.69 -21.03
C SER A 8 -19.59 -14.92 -19.97
N SER A 9 -18.89 -13.85 -19.62
CA SER A 9 -17.92 -13.81 -18.54
C SER A 9 -18.62 -14.09 -17.22
N ARG A 10 -18.42 -15.30 -16.68
CA ARG A 10 -18.81 -15.64 -15.31
C ARG A 10 -18.05 -14.76 -14.33
N HIS A 11 -18.78 -14.01 -13.53
CA HIS A 11 -18.28 -13.50 -12.25
C HIS A 11 -17.72 -14.69 -11.46
N SER A 12 -16.40 -14.72 -11.30
CA SER A 12 -15.74 -15.61 -10.35
C SER A 12 -16.00 -15.05 -8.96
N SER A 13 -17.10 -15.49 -8.36
CA SER A 13 -17.26 -15.53 -6.91
C SER A 13 -16.16 -16.44 -6.37
N ARG A 14 -15.04 -15.86 -5.93
CA ARG A 14 -13.98 -16.61 -5.25
C ARG A 14 -14.54 -17.08 -3.91
N GLU A 15 -14.55 -18.39 -3.72
CA GLU A 15 -14.90 -19.05 -2.46
C GLU A 15 -13.99 -18.55 -1.32
N PRO A 16 -14.51 -18.46 -0.10
CA PRO A 16 -13.72 -18.06 1.06
C PRO A 16 -12.61 -19.10 1.33
N THR A 17 -11.39 -18.59 1.49
CA THR A 17 -10.19 -19.32 1.89
C THR A 17 -10.47 -20.12 3.19
N PRO A 18 -9.87 -21.32 3.38
CA PRO A 18 -10.14 -22.17 4.54
C PRO A 18 -9.92 -21.43 5.86
N ALA A 19 -10.80 -21.70 6.84
CA ALA A 19 -10.74 -21.09 8.16
C ALA A 19 -9.39 -21.36 8.86
N PRO A 20 -8.83 -20.36 9.57
CA PRO A 20 -7.53 -20.49 10.21
C PRO A 20 -7.55 -21.49 11.38
N VAL A 21 -6.43 -22.19 11.55
CA VAL A 21 -6.14 -22.99 12.74
C VAL A 21 -5.95 -22.03 13.92
N GLY A 22 -6.92 -22.00 14.84
CA GLY A 22 -7.07 -20.96 15.85
C GLY A 22 -7.61 -19.66 15.23
N ASP A 23 -8.45 -18.91 15.96
CA ASP A 23 -9.06 -17.66 15.46
C ASP A 23 -8.03 -16.53 15.31
N VAL A 24 -7.01 -16.72 14.47
CA VAL A 24 -5.91 -15.79 14.22
C VAL A 24 -5.95 -15.40 12.75
N ILE A 25 -5.95 -14.09 12.51
CA ILE A 25 -5.98 -13.52 11.17
C ILE A 25 -4.63 -12.86 10.92
N ARG A 26 -3.94 -13.28 9.86
CA ARG A 26 -2.59 -12.79 9.56
C ARG A 26 -2.60 -11.77 8.45
N PHE A 27 -1.82 -10.71 8.63
CA PHE A 27 -1.59 -9.68 7.63
C PHE A 27 -0.10 -9.55 7.39
N ALA A 28 0.30 -9.48 6.13
CA ALA A 28 1.68 -9.27 5.74
C ALA A 28 1.83 -7.87 5.13
N GLY A 29 2.92 -7.20 5.45
CA GLY A 29 3.33 -5.96 4.82
C GLY A 29 4.70 -6.12 4.19
N LEU A 30 4.85 -5.66 2.96
CA LEU A 30 6.08 -5.77 2.18
C LEU A 30 6.53 -4.36 1.78
N SER A 31 7.68 -3.96 2.29
CA SER A 31 8.37 -2.74 1.84
C SER A 31 9.45 -3.12 0.84
N LEU A 32 9.30 -2.66 -0.40
CA LEU A 32 10.26 -2.93 -1.47
C LEU A 32 11.29 -1.81 -1.60
N SER A 33 12.54 -2.23 -1.82
CA SER A 33 13.64 -1.39 -2.26
C SER A 33 13.96 -1.64 -3.73
N GLY A 34 14.89 -0.87 -4.31
CA GLY A 34 15.41 -1.19 -5.64
C GLY A 34 15.93 -2.64 -5.69
N GLY A 35 15.81 -3.33 -6.83
CA GLY A 35 16.13 -4.77 -6.93
C GLY A 35 17.60 -5.13 -6.62
N LYS A 36 18.50 -4.15 -6.68
CA LYS A 36 19.92 -4.29 -6.27
C LYS A 36 20.22 -3.75 -4.88
N ALA A 37 19.21 -3.19 -4.20
CA ALA A 37 19.34 -2.68 -2.85
C ALA A 37 18.84 -3.74 -1.86
N ASP A 38 19.72 -4.16 -0.97
CA ASP A 38 19.50 -5.19 0.05
C ASP A 38 18.71 -4.66 1.26
N LYS A 39 17.56 -4.05 1.00
CA LYS A 39 16.78 -3.32 2.00
C LYS A 39 15.31 -3.74 2.08
N ALA A 40 14.85 -4.63 1.19
CA ALA A 40 13.47 -5.10 1.22
C ALA A 40 13.19 -5.78 2.56
N CYS A 41 12.03 -5.47 3.14
CA CYS A 41 11.61 -6.01 4.44
C CYS A 41 10.17 -6.50 4.36
N LEU A 42 9.87 -7.57 5.08
CA LEU A 42 8.53 -8.13 5.21
C LEU A 42 8.16 -8.22 6.69
N ALA A 43 6.99 -7.72 7.06
CA ALA A 43 6.44 -7.83 8.42
C ALA A 43 5.18 -8.69 8.40
N LEU A 44 5.05 -9.57 9.38
CA LEU A 44 3.86 -10.39 9.60
C LEU A 44 3.24 -10.01 10.94
N ILE A 45 1.98 -9.59 10.91
CA ILE A 45 1.20 -9.33 12.13
C ILE A 45 0.07 -10.34 12.26
N GLU A 46 -0.27 -10.65 13.50
CA GLU A 46 -1.36 -11.53 13.87
C GLU A 46 -2.40 -10.75 14.68
N TYR A 47 -3.65 -10.82 14.24
CA TYR A 47 -4.79 -10.27 14.95
C TYR A 47 -5.61 -11.40 15.56
N TYR A 48 -5.92 -11.26 16.85
CA TYR A 48 -6.70 -12.19 17.65
C TYR A 48 -8.06 -11.54 17.96
N PRO A 49 -9.11 -11.76 17.14
CA PRO A 49 -10.38 -11.03 17.25
C PRO A 49 -11.07 -11.22 18.60
N LYS A 50 -10.94 -12.40 19.21
CA LYS A 50 -11.51 -12.71 20.53
C LYS A 50 -10.92 -11.86 21.66
N HIS A 51 -9.66 -11.46 21.53
CA HIS A 51 -8.93 -10.76 22.58
C HIS A 51 -8.69 -9.30 22.26
N HIS A 52 -9.06 -8.84 21.06
CA HIS A 52 -8.82 -7.47 20.64
C HIS A 52 -7.32 -7.12 20.73
N LYS A 53 -6.47 -8.06 20.30
CA LYS A 53 -5.00 -7.96 20.37
C LYS A 53 -4.33 -8.15 19.02
N VAL A 54 -3.30 -7.35 18.80
CA VAL A 54 -2.43 -7.40 17.62
C VAL A 54 -1.00 -7.69 18.09
N PHE A 55 -0.36 -8.65 17.45
CA PHE A 55 1.04 -8.99 17.70
C PHE A 55 1.85 -8.83 16.43
N LEU A 56 3.03 -8.23 16.54
CA LEU A 56 4.04 -8.38 15.51
C LEU A 56 4.68 -9.77 15.68
N ALA A 57 4.35 -10.69 14.76
CA ALA A 57 4.80 -12.07 14.86
C ALA A 57 6.23 -12.25 14.34
N LYS A 58 6.59 -11.56 13.25
CA LYS A 58 7.93 -11.64 12.66
C LYS A 58 8.23 -10.47 11.73
N ILE A 59 9.48 -10.03 11.73
CA ILE A 59 10.06 -9.21 10.67
C ILE A 59 11.16 -10.01 9.97
N PHE A 60 11.11 -10.03 8.64
CA PHE A 60 12.19 -10.47 7.78
C PHE A 60 12.84 -9.21 7.21
N ASP A 61 14.01 -8.83 7.73
CA ASP A 61 14.72 -7.64 7.29
C ASP A 61 15.88 -7.96 6.33
N ARG A 62 16.32 -6.93 5.61
CA ARG A 62 17.51 -6.98 4.72
C ARG A 62 17.48 -8.18 3.77
N ILE A 63 16.32 -8.43 3.15
CA ILE A 63 16.17 -9.51 2.18
C ILE A 63 17.05 -9.17 0.97
N LYS A 64 18.16 -9.90 0.85
CA LYS A 64 19.23 -9.67 -0.10
C LYS A 64 19.44 -10.84 -1.03
N SER A 65 20.03 -10.57 -2.19
CA SER A 65 20.44 -11.64 -3.10
C SER A 65 21.66 -12.38 -2.54
N GLU A 66 21.69 -13.68 -2.73
CA GLU A 66 22.85 -14.56 -2.54
C GLU A 66 23.26 -15.13 -3.91
N GLU A 67 24.43 -15.78 -3.99
CA GLU A 67 25.07 -16.17 -5.26
C GLU A 67 24.10 -16.68 -6.33
N ASN A 68 23.23 -17.63 -5.97
CA ASN A 68 22.27 -18.25 -6.91
C ASN A 68 20.81 -17.99 -6.54
N ILE A 69 20.52 -17.14 -5.56
CA ILE A 69 19.16 -16.89 -5.05
C ILE A 69 18.89 -15.40 -5.02
N SER A 70 17.98 -14.92 -5.88
CA SER A 70 17.60 -13.52 -5.89
C SER A 70 16.82 -13.13 -4.63
N ALA A 71 16.91 -11.86 -4.22
CA ALA A 71 16.07 -11.33 -3.15
C ALA A 71 14.57 -11.56 -3.41
N ASP A 72 14.14 -11.52 -4.67
CA ASP A 72 12.75 -11.74 -5.07
C ASP A 72 12.32 -13.20 -4.85
N LEU A 73 13.19 -14.16 -5.15
CA LEU A 73 12.94 -15.57 -4.86
C LEU A 73 12.83 -15.80 -3.35
N LYS A 74 13.68 -15.16 -2.54
CA LYS A 74 13.54 -15.26 -1.07
C LYS A 74 12.22 -14.68 -0.56
N ILE A 75 11.76 -13.55 -1.10
CA ILE A 75 10.45 -12.98 -0.75
C ILE A 75 9.34 -14.00 -1.08
N HIS A 76 9.44 -14.67 -2.23
CA HIS A 76 8.53 -15.75 -2.60
C HIS A 76 8.56 -16.90 -1.61
N ASP A 77 9.74 -17.45 -1.33
CA ASP A 77 9.90 -18.61 -0.45
C ASP A 77 9.38 -18.30 0.97
N ILE A 78 9.58 -17.07 1.45
CA ILE A 78 8.99 -16.61 2.72
C ILE A 78 7.46 -16.58 2.63
N LEU A 79 6.89 -15.95 1.61
CA LEU A 79 5.43 -15.82 1.47
C LEU A 79 4.74 -17.17 1.22
N GLU A 80 5.41 -18.09 0.54
CA GLU A 80 4.93 -19.45 0.27
C GLU A 80 4.82 -20.27 1.55
N GLN A 81 5.73 -20.10 2.51
CA GLN A 81 5.63 -20.71 3.85
C GLN A 81 4.33 -20.31 4.60
N TYR A 82 3.75 -19.16 4.26
CA TYR A 82 2.50 -18.65 4.84
C TYR A 82 1.33 -18.69 3.85
N GLN A 83 1.44 -19.43 2.75
CA GLN A 83 0.39 -19.52 1.74
C GLN A 83 -0.91 -20.07 2.35
N GLY A 84 -2.03 -19.39 2.07
CA GLY A 84 -3.33 -19.72 2.65
C GLY A 84 -3.52 -19.23 4.10
N MET A 85 -2.46 -18.79 4.78
CA MET A 85 -2.54 -18.24 6.15
C MET A 85 -2.63 -16.72 6.18
N ILE A 86 -2.10 -16.03 5.16
CA ILE A 86 -2.15 -14.57 5.04
C ILE A 86 -3.51 -14.16 4.45
N HIS A 87 -4.28 -13.39 5.22
CA HIS A 87 -5.52 -12.80 4.75
C HIS A 87 -5.27 -11.70 3.71
N THR A 88 -4.29 -10.82 3.95
CA THR A 88 -3.95 -9.73 3.03
C THR A 88 -2.47 -9.39 3.07
N LEU A 89 -1.88 -9.23 1.87
CA LEU A 89 -0.54 -8.71 1.64
C LEU A 89 -0.64 -7.23 1.22
N ALA A 90 -0.07 -6.33 2.01
CA ALA A 90 0.01 -4.91 1.71
C ALA A 90 1.41 -4.52 1.21
N LEU A 91 1.49 -3.73 0.15
CA LEU A 91 2.75 -3.22 -0.40
C LEU A 91 2.84 -1.71 -0.27
N ASP A 92 4.04 -1.19 -0.01
CA ASP A 92 4.33 0.25 -0.03
C ASP A 92 4.53 0.83 -1.44
N THR A 93 4.30 0.01 -2.47
CA THR A 93 4.55 0.34 -3.86
C THR A 93 3.41 -0.16 -4.75
N PRO A 94 3.09 0.54 -5.84
CA PRO A 94 2.13 0.04 -6.82
C PRO A 94 2.60 -1.26 -7.45
N TRP A 95 1.68 -2.14 -7.85
CA TRP A 95 1.97 -3.29 -8.71
C TRP A 95 1.13 -3.31 -9.99
N ARG A 96 0.21 -2.36 -10.14
CA ARG A 96 -0.60 -2.20 -11.34
C ARG A 96 -0.19 -0.93 -12.06
N GLN A 97 -0.02 -1.06 -13.37
CA GLN A 97 0.32 0.06 -14.23
C GLN A 97 -0.85 1.05 -14.32
N PRO A 98 -0.57 2.35 -14.54
CA PRO A 98 -1.59 3.33 -14.90
C PRO A 98 -2.53 2.81 -15.98
N PHE A 99 -3.81 3.15 -15.89
CA PHE A 99 -4.85 2.58 -16.74
C PHE A 99 -4.53 2.70 -18.24
N CYS A 100 -3.96 3.84 -18.67
CA CYS A 100 -3.55 4.05 -20.05
C CYS A 100 -2.54 3.03 -20.59
N LEU A 101 -1.63 2.50 -19.76
CA LEU A 101 -0.64 1.51 -20.21
C LEU A 101 -1.21 0.09 -20.35
N ARG A 102 -2.37 -0.16 -19.74
CA ARG A 102 -3.10 -1.43 -19.83
C ARG A 102 -4.39 -1.32 -20.66
N CYS A 103 -4.61 -0.17 -21.29
CA CYS A 103 -5.78 0.08 -22.12
C CYS A 103 -5.68 -0.70 -23.44
N GLN A 104 -6.75 -1.40 -23.82
CA GLN A 104 -6.81 -2.18 -25.06
C GLN A 104 -7.39 -1.40 -26.25
N LEU A 105 -7.88 -0.18 -26.03
CA LEU A 105 -8.44 0.66 -27.08
C LEU A 105 -7.33 1.23 -27.97
N LYS A 106 -7.61 1.42 -29.26
CA LYS A 106 -6.76 2.23 -30.13
C LYS A 106 -6.77 3.67 -29.59
N CYS A 107 -5.66 4.10 -29.00
CA CYS A 107 -5.58 5.36 -28.29
C CYS A 107 -5.80 6.55 -29.24
N PRO A 108 -6.81 7.42 -28.99
CA PRO A 108 -7.01 8.64 -29.76
C PRO A 108 -6.14 9.82 -29.27
N GLY A 109 -5.25 9.61 -28.29
CA GLY A 109 -4.64 10.65 -27.47
C GLY A 109 -5.48 10.96 -26.22
N TYR A 110 -4.84 11.31 -25.10
CA TYR A 110 -5.56 11.57 -23.84
C TYR A 110 -6.31 12.89 -23.87
N GLU A 111 -6.00 13.78 -24.81
CA GLU A 111 -6.68 15.03 -25.11
C GLU A 111 -8.10 14.80 -25.67
N ALA A 112 -8.28 13.72 -26.44
CA ALA A 112 -9.55 13.35 -27.07
C ALA A 112 -10.18 12.08 -26.46
N CYS A 113 -9.53 11.46 -25.48
CA CYS A 113 -9.98 10.21 -24.89
C CYS A 113 -11.22 10.41 -24.01
N ALA A 114 -12.28 9.67 -24.30
CA ALA A 114 -13.55 9.74 -23.59
C ALA A 114 -13.71 8.71 -22.46
N VAL A 115 -12.67 7.89 -22.19
CA VAL A 115 -12.71 6.86 -21.14
C VAL A 115 -12.87 7.53 -19.76
N PRO A 116 -13.68 6.97 -18.85
CA PRO A 116 -14.01 7.61 -17.57
C PRO A 116 -12.81 8.11 -16.75
N HIS A 117 -11.72 7.34 -16.65
CA HIS A 117 -10.54 7.76 -15.89
C HIS A 117 -9.87 9.01 -16.47
N ILE A 118 -9.73 9.12 -17.80
CA ILE A 118 -9.17 10.32 -18.44
C ILE A 118 -10.08 11.52 -18.24
N LYS A 119 -11.40 11.36 -18.42
CA LYS A 119 -12.36 12.45 -18.18
C LYS A 119 -12.25 12.96 -16.74
N TRP A 120 -12.23 12.04 -15.77
CA TRP A 120 -12.06 12.39 -14.37
C TRP A 120 -10.76 13.16 -14.11
N MET A 121 -9.62 12.70 -14.65
CA MET A 121 -8.33 13.38 -14.46
C MET A 121 -8.33 14.78 -15.09
N TRP A 122 -8.97 14.96 -16.26
CA TRP A 122 -9.12 16.28 -16.88
C TRP A 122 -9.99 17.21 -16.05
N ASP A 123 -11.13 16.75 -15.60
CA ASP A 123 -12.06 17.56 -14.80
C ASP A 123 -11.39 17.98 -13.49
N TYR A 124 -10.71 17.03 -12.83
CA TYR A 124 -9.94 17.27 -11.62
C TYR A 124 -8.82 18.31 -11.83
N VAL A 125 -7.99 18.13 -12.88
CA VAL A 125 -6.86 19.04 -13.15
C VAL A 125 -7.33 20.42 -13.62
N LYS A 126 -8.44 20.52 -14.36
CA LYS A 126 -9.03 21.80 -14.75
C LYS A 126 -9.44 22.59 -13.51
N GLU A 127 -10.23 21.98 -12.61
CA GLU A 127 -10.66 22.58 -11.36
C GLU A 127 -9.46 23.10 -10.54
N LYS A 128 -8.42 22.26 -10.34
CA LYS A 128 -7.25 22.66 -9.54
C LYS A 128 -6.35 23.68 -10.22
N ASN A 129 -6.35 23.76 -11.55
CA ASN A 129 -5.55 24.72 -12.31
C ASN A 129 -6.21 26.10 -12.44
N GLU A 130 -7.49 26.26 -12.08
CA GLU A 130 -8.15 27.58 -12.11
C GLU A 130 -7.38 28.62 -11.29
N LYS A 131 -6.82 28.18 -10.15
CA LYS A 131 -6.13 29.04 -9.19
C LYS A 131 -4.59 29.02 -9.31
N LYS A 132 -4.01 28.20 -10.19
CA LYS A 132 -2.55 27.96 -10.25
C LYS A 132 -1.91 28.47 -11.54
N LYS A 133 -0.73 29.09 -11.42
CA LYS A 133 0.16 29.45 -12.53
C LYS A 133 1.60 29.00 -12.21
N PRO A 134 2.30 28.28 -13.11
CA PRO A 134 1.82 27.74 -14.39
C PRO A 134 0.84 26.58 -14.21
N LYS A 135 -0.05 26.38 -15.20
CA LYS A 135 -0.96 25.23 -15.22
C LYS A 135 -0.15 23.96 -15.41
N LYS A 136 -0.32 22.98 -14.52
CA LYS A 136 0.36 21.68 -14.63
C LYS A 136 -0.60 20.67 -15.23
N LEU A 137 -0.18 20.01 -16.30
CA LEU A 137 -0.93 18.90 -16.89
C LEU A 137 -0.54 17.60 -16.21
N PHE A 138 -1.46 16.63 -16.24
CA PHE A 138 -1.16 15.26 -15.82
C PHE A 138 -0.59 14.46 -16.99
N THR A 139 0.07 13.36 -16.66
CA THR A 139 0.66 12.42 -17.63
C THR A 139 0.06 11.05 -17.37
N PRO A 140 -1.01 10.63 -18.07
CA PRO A 140 -1.78 9.44 -17.69
C PRO A 140 -1.02 8.12 -17.91
N TYR A 141 0.09 8.16 -18.64
CA TYR A 141 1.00 7.02 -18.78
C TYR A 141 1.97 6.89 -17.60
N THR A 142 2.11 7.91 -16.74
CA THR A 142 2.86 7.82 -15.49
C THR A 142 2.03 7.92 -14.23
N GLN A 143 0.96 8.70 -14.28
CA GLN A 143 0.13 9.06 -13.14
C GLN A 143 -1.18 8.28 -13.09
N ARG A 144 -1.66 8.03 -11.88
CA ARG A 144 -3.00 7.47 -11.60
C ARG A 144 -3.92 8.52 -11.00
N ALA A 145 -5.23 8.30 -11.10
CA ALA A 145 -6.24 9.17 -10.51
C ALA A 145 -6.03 9.37 -8.98
N VAL A 146 -5.67 8.31 -8.26
CA VAL A 146 -5.40 8.35 -6.81
C VAL A 146 -4.24 9.29 -6.46
N GLU A 147 -3.21 9.37 -7.30
CA GLU A 147 -2.05 10.26 -7.05
C GLU A 147 -2.44 11.74 -7.12
N LEU A 148 -3.35 12.08 -8.05
CA LEU A 148 -3.89 13.43 -8.14
C LEU A 148 -4.75 13.76 -6.91
N TYR A 149 -5.59 12.81 -6.48
CA TYR A 149 -6.46 12.96 -5.31
C TYR A 149 -5.63 13.21 -4.03
N LEU A 150 -4.66 12.35 -3.71
CA LEU A 150 -3.87 12.48 -2.48
C LEU A 150 -3.03 13.76 -2.43
N ALA A 151 -2.66 14.30 -3.59
CA ALA A 151 -1.87 15.52 -3.68
C ALA A 151 -2.65 16.79 -3.29
N SER A 152 -3.99 16.77 -3.26
CA SER A 152 -4.76 17.97 -2.92
C SER A 152 -6.10 17.82 -2.19
N GLU A 153 -6.70 16.64 -2.05
CA GLU A 153 -7.98 16.49 -1.31
C GLU A 153 -7.83 16.16 0.18
N LEU A 154 -6.63 15.80 0.64
CA LEU A 154 -6.41 15.37 2.02
C LEU A 154 -6.10 16.52 2.99
N GLU A 155 -6.01 16.21 4.28
CA GLU A 155 -5.80 17.20 5.35
C GLU A 155 -4.50 18.01 5.18
N GLU A 156 -3.49 17.42 4.55
CA GLU A 156 -2.34 18.13 4.01
C GLU A 156 -1.93 17.55 2.64
N PRO A 157 -1.15 18.27 1.82
CA PRO A 157 -0.70 17.75 0.53
C PRO A 157 0.25 16.56 0.70
N PHE A 158 -0.17 15.37 0.30
CA PHE A 158 0.69 14.20 0.28
C PHE A 158 1.25 13.97 -1.12
N GLN A 159 2.51 14.37 -1.31
CA GLN A 159 3.24 14.13 -2.56
C GLN A 159 3.68 12.67 -2.64
N MET A 160 3.06 11.94 -3.55
CA MET A 160 3.40 10.55 -3.88
C MET A 160 4.19 10.51 -5.19
N SER A 161 5.12 9.56 -5.31
CA SER A 161 5.79 9.31 -6.59
C SER A 161 4.77 8.75 -7.58
N HIS A 162 4.81 9.21 -8.83
CA HIS A 162 3.95 8.68 -9.88
C HIS A 162 4.25 7.19 -10.09
N ALA A 163 3.23 6.34 -10.31
CA ALA A 163 3.41 4.90 -10.45
C ALA A 163 4.44 4.48 -11.51
N MET A 164 4.53 5.19 -12.64
CA MET A 164 5.60 5.00 -13.64
C MET A 164 6.62 6.15 -13.66
N GLY A 165 6.83 6.81 -12.52
CA GLY A 165 7.93 7.76 -12.32
C GLY A 165 9.28 7.06 -12.13
N ALA A 166 10.37 7.81 -12.24
CA ALA A 166 11.74 7.27 -12.23
C ALA A 166 12.06 6.33 -11.04
N ASN A 167 11.54 6.65 -9.85
CA ASN A 167 11.80 5.85 -8.64
C ASN A 167 10.79 4.71 -8.43
N ALA A 168 9.53 4.92 -8.79
CA ALA A 168 8.47 3.95 -8.52
C ALA A 168 8.31 2.90 -9.63
N ALA A 169 8.61 3.23 -10.90
CA ALA A 169 8.44 2.30 -12.02
C ALA A 169 9.25 1.00 -11.86
N PRO A 170 10.53 1.04 -11.40
CA PRO A 170 11.29 -0.20 -11.15
C PRO A 170 10.69 -1.03 -10.00
N LEU A 171 10.18 -0.36 -8.95
CA LEU A 171 9.51 -1.02 -7.83
C LEU A 171 8.19 -1.66 -8.27
N LEU A 172 7.44 -0.98 -9.14
CA LEU A 172 6.21 -1.48 -9.73
C LEU A 172 6.45 -2.74 -10.54
N ALA A 173 7.46 -2.71 -11.42
CA ALA A 173 7.84 -3.89 -12.20
C ALA A 173 8.23 -5.06 -11.29
N ARG A 174 9.00 -4.79 -10.23
CA ARG A 174 9.41 -5.79 -9.23
C ARG A 174 8.21 -6.36 -8.47
N ALA A 175 7.33 -5.51 -7.95
CA ALA A 175 6.12 -5.93 -7.25
C ALA A 175 5.20 -6.76 -8.15
N ALA A 176 4.96 -6.29 -9.38
CA ALA A 176 4.17 -7.01 -10.37
C ALA A 176 4.77 -8.38 -10.72
N PHE A 177 6.10 -8.47 -10.80
CA PHE A 177 6.80 -9.74 -11.04
C PHE A 177 6.63 -10.72 -9.88
N ILE A 178 6.85 -10.27 -8.64
CA ILE A 178 6.66 -11.08 -7.43
C ILE A 178 5.20 -11.54 -7.33
N LEU A 179 4.22 -10.68 -7.59
CA LEU A 179 2.82 -11.07 -7.42
C LEU A 179 2.32 -12.09 -8.46
N ARG A 180 3.03 -12.31 -9.58
CA ARG A 180 2.62 -13.28 -10.61
C ARG A 180 2.57 -14.72 -10.11
N ARG A 181 3.36 -15.07 -9.08
CA ARG A 181 3.42 -16.45 -8.54
C ARG A 181 2.75 -16.58 -7.18
N LEU A 182 2.06 -15.55 -6.70
CA LEU A 182 1.43 -15.54 -5.38
C LEU A 182 -0.10 -15.51 -5.54
N ASN A 183 -0.78 -16.39 -4.82
CA ASN A 183 -2.24 -16.39 -4.73
C ASN A 183 -2.69 -15.84 -3.37
N VAL A 184 -2.53 -14.52 -3.17
CA VAL A 184 -2.92 -13.81 -1.96
C VAL A 184 -3.62 -12.50 -2.30
N ARG A 185 -4.64 -12.12 -1.52
CA ARG A 185 -5.28 -10.80 -1.65
C ARG A 185 -4.23 -9.74 -1.42
N THR A 186 -4.07 -8.85 -2.39
CA THR A 186 -3.00 -7.85 -2.40
C THR A 186 -3.57 -6.44 -2.48
N VAL A 187 -3.03 -5.53 -1.67
CA VAL A 187 -3.47 -4.14 -1.53
C VAL A 187 -2.28 -3.18 -1.53
N GLU A 188 -2.50 -1.94 -1.99
CA GLU A 188 -1.47 -0.90 -2.01
C GLU A 188 -1.66 -0.03 -0.80
N VAL A 189 -0.58 0.34 -0.14
CA VAL A 189 -0.59 1.25 1.00
C VAL A 189 0.34 2.40 0.69
N PHE A 190 -0.05 3.60 1.11
CA PHE A 190 0.88 4.72 1.18
C PHE A 190 1.33 4.90 2.65
N PRO A 191 2.53 4.43 3.03
CA PRO A 191 2.90 4.39 4.45
C PRO A 191 2.99 5.78 5.06
N LYS A 192 3.42 6.79 4.28
CA LYS A 192 3.52 8.17 4.78
C LYS A 192 2.16 8.69 5.29
N LEU A 193 1.10 8.47 4.53
CA LEU A 193 -0.26 8.86 4.92
C LEU A 193 -0.79 7.99 6.06
N SER A 194 -0.45 6.70 6.05
CA SER A 194 -0.84 5.77 7.12
C SER A 194 -0.21 6.13 8.46
N VAL A 195 1.09 6.42 8.47
CA VAL A 195 1.83 6.96 9.63
C VAL A 195 1.20 8.25 10.12
N TRP A 196 0.86 9.16 9.21
CA TRP A 196 0.24 10.43 9.56
C TRP A 196 -1.09 10.24 10.30
N ARG A 197 -2.00 9.43 9.75
CA ARG A 197 -3.34 9.24 10.33
C ARG A 197 -3.31 8.38 11.59
N ILE A 198 -2.53 7.30 11.61
CA ILE A 198 -2.30 6.50 12.81
C ILE A 198 -1.71 7.36 13.91
N GLY A 199 -0.61 8.07 13.61
CA GLY A 199 0.09 8.89 14.59
C GLY A 199 -0.74 10.04 15.13
N ASN A 200 -1.50 10.74 14.28
CA ASN A 200 -2.42 11.79 14.74
C ASN A 200 -3.51 11.22 15.67
N SER A 201 -4.03 10.02 15.40
CA SER A 201 -5.01 9.39 16.27
C SER A 201 -4.44 8.99 17.64
N LEU A 202 -3.11 8.87 17.73
CA LEU A 202 -2.35 8.53 18.93
C LEU A 202 -1.64 9.75 19.56
N GLN A 203 -1.98 10.97 19.11
CA GLN A 203 -1.38 12.23 19.60
C GLN A 203 0.15 12.32 19.44
N VAL A 204 0.73 11.61 18.48
CA VAL A 204 2.15 11.76 18.12
C VAL A 204 2.40 13.18 17.58
N LEU A 205 3.53 13.79 17.97
CA LEU A 205 3.92 15.11 17.45
C LEU A 205 4.03 15.10 15.91
N LYS A 206 3.39 16.09 15.27
CA LYS A 206 3.38 16.23 13.80
C LYS A 206 4.76 16.31 13.15
N SER A 207 5.77 16.80 13.88
CA SER A 207 7.16 16.80 13.42
C SER A 207 7.63 15.37 13.14
N HIS A 208 7.49 14.46 14.11
CA HIS A 208 7.85 13.04 13.97
C HIS A 208 7.12 12.37 12.81
N LEU A 209 5.83 12.67 12.61
CA LEU A 209 5.04 12.10 11.52
C LEU A 209 5.58 12.49 10.14
N ARG A 210 6.03 13.73 9.98
CA ARG A 210 6.63 14.20 8.72
C ARG A 210 8.04 13.69 8.52
N SER A 211 8.79 13.49 9.61
CA SER A 211 10.22 13.21 9.56
C SER A 211 10.61 11.74 9.69
N HIS A 212 9.66 10.81 9.83
CA HIS A 212 9.96 9.37 10.01
C HIS A 212 10.82 8.73 8.91
N LYS A 213 10.90 9.32 7.71
CA LYS A 213 11.78 8.86 6.62
C LYS A 213 13.13 9.59 6.51
N HIS A 214 13.34 10.67 7.25
CA HIS A 214 14.56 11.48 7.11
C HIS A 214 15.77 10.77 7.70
N ALA A 215 16.93 10.88 7.04
CA ALA A 215 18.15 10.19 7.48
C ALA A 215 18.67 10.67 8.84
N ALA A 216 18.52 11.96 9.18
CA ALA A 216 19.08 12.53 10.39
C ALA A 216 18.21 12.36 11.64
N VAL A 217 16.87 12.40 11.48
CA VAL A 217 15.91 12.44 12.61
C VAL A 217 14.83 11.35 12.52
N GLY A 218 14.94 10.46 11.52
CA GLY A 218 13.95 9.43 11.27
C GLY A 218 13.89 8.41 12.39
N ASP A 219 15.03 8.06 12.98
CA ASP A 219 15.13 7.08 14.07
C ASP A 219 14.36 7.55 15.31
N ASP A 220 14.57 8.80 15.74
CA ASP A 220 13.84 9.41 16.85
C ASP A 220 12.34 9.52 16.56
N SER A 221 12.00 9.82 15.30
CA SER A 221 10.62 9.88 14.85
C SER A 221 9.92 8.52 14.93
N ARG A 222 10.58 7.46 14.42
CA ARG A 222 10.07 6.09 14.50
C ARG A 222 10.00 5.62 15.96
N ARG A 223 10.98 5.98 16.79
CA ARG A 223 10.96 5.70 18.24
C ARG A 223 9.75 6.31 18.92
N GLY A 224 9.45 7.58 18.65
CA GLY A 224 8.26 8.27 19.17
C GLY A 224 6.96 7.60 18.72
N ILE A 225 6.83 7.27 17.44
CA ILE A 225 5.63 6.61 16.90
C ILE A 225 5.43 5.22 17.52
N LEU A 226 6.48 4.40 17.61
CA LEU A 226 6.41 3.05 18.17
C LEU A 226 6.12 3.07 19.68
N LYS A 227 6.62 4.10 20.39
CA LYS A 227 6.28 4.31 21.80
C LYS A 227 4.77 4.52 21.96
N GLU A 228 4.19 5.46 21.22
CA GLU A 228 2.74 5.74 21.34
C GLU A 228 1.88 4.54 20.93
N LEU A 229 2.30 3.76 19.92
CA LEU A 229 1.62 2.51 19.54
C LEU A 229 1.59 1.49 20.69
N SER A 230 2.67 1.36 21.45
CA SER A 230 2.73 0.47 22.61
C SER A 230 1.94 1.01 23.79
N GLU A 231 2.03 2.31 24.09
CA GLU A 231 1.31 2.95 25.21
C GLU A 231 -0.21 2.88 25.02
N HIS A 232 -0.68 2.99 23.77
CA HIS A 232 -2.09 2.84 23.43
C HIS A 232 -2.52 1.38 23.17
N ASN A 233 -1.65 0.40 23.41
CA ASN A 233 -1.90 -1.03 23.22
C ASN A 233 -2.38 -1.40 21.80
N VAL A 234 -1.95 -0.66 20.77
CA VAL A 234 -2.33 -0.90 19.38
C VAL A 234 -1.75 -2.21 18.86
N ALA A 235 -0.47 -2.45 19.14
CA ALA A 235 0.22 -3.68 18.78
C ALA A 235 1.27 -4.00 19.84
N PHE A 236 1.37 -5.27 20.19
CA PHE A 236 2.43 -5.78 21.04
C PHE A 236 3.70 -5.98 20.21
N LEU A 237 4.77 -5.31 20.62
CA LEU A 237 6.05 -5.28 19.92
C LEU A 237 7.16 -5.70 20.89
N TYR A 238 7.95 -6.71 20.52
CA TYR A 238 9.13 -7.07 21.29
C TYR A 238 10.22 -6.00 21.15
N ASP A 239 11.05 -5.83 22.18
CA ASP A 239 12.08 -4.79 22.18
C ASP A 239 13.10 -4.93 21.04
N GLN A 240 13.39 -6.16 20.61
CA GLN A 240 14.26 -6.42 19.47
C GLN A 240 13.64 -5.90 18.17
N ASP A 241 12.38 -6.21 17.90
CA ASP A 241 11.66 -5.75 16.71
C ASP A 241 11.48 -4.22 16.71
N ARG A 242 11.25 -3.63 17.90
CA ARG A 242 11.20 -2.17 18.06
C ARG A 242 12.51 -1.52 17.65
N ARG A 243 13.65 -2.02 18.14
CA ARG A 243 14.98 -1.50 17.77
C ARG A 243 15.22 -1.64 16.27
N LEU A 244 14.88 -2.80 15.70
CA LEU A 244 14.99 -3.04 14.27
C LEU A 244 14.18 -2.03 13.44
N MET A 245 12.92 -1.77 13.79
CA MET A 245 12.09 -0.78 13.09
C MET A 245 12.58 0.67 13.30
N ILE A 246 13.18 0.96 14.45
CA ILE A 246 13.81 2.27 14.70
C ILE A 246 14.99 2.46 13.76
N GLU A 247 15.87 1.48 13.58
CA GLU A 247 17.08 1.59 12.77
C GLU A 247 16.83 1.38 11.26
N ASN A 248 15.78 0.63 10.91
CA ASN A 248 15.47 0.26 9.53
C ASN A 248 14.09 0.78 9.11
N ASN A 249 14.08 1.85 8.32
CA ASN A 249 12.86 2.42 7.76
C ASN A 249 12.02 1.41 6.96
N HIS A 250 12.62 0.50 6.20
CA HIS A 250 11.86 -0.48 5.43
C HIS A 250 11.14 -1.49 6.33
N ALA A 251 11.75 -1.89 7.46
CA ALA A 251 11.09 -2.74 8.45
C ALA A 251 9.89 -2.01 9.08
N PHE A 252 10.06 -0.72 9.40
CA PHE A 252 8.96 0.13 9.89
C PHE A 252 7.84 0.28 8.85
N GLU A 253 8.16 0.57 7.59
CA GLU A 253 7.14 0.69 6.53
C GLU A 253 6.41 -0.62 6.24
N ALA A 254 7.13 -1.75 6.28
CA ALA A 254 6.51 -3.07 6.17
C ALA A 254 5.52 -3.31 7.31
N PHE A 255 5.88 -2.98 8.55
CA PHE A 255 4.96 -3.05 9.69
C PHE A 255 3.73 -2.14 9.50
N ILE A 256 3.91 -0.89 9.08
CA ILE A 256 2.80 0.04 8.83
C ILE A 256 1.89 -0.46 7.70
N CYS A 257 2.44 -1.08 6.65
CA CYS A 257 1.64 -1.70 5.59
C CYS A 257 0.76 -2.83 6.15
N ALA A 258 1.34 -3.72 6.94
CA ALA A 258 0.61 -4.82 7.58
C ALA A 258 -0.49 -4.30 8.50
N LEU A 259 -0.17 -3.30 9.33
CA LEU A 259 -1.13 -2.64 10.23
C LEU A 259 -2.27 -1.96 9.46
N THR A 260 -1.96 -1.33 8.33
CA THR A 260 -2.99 -0.70 7.47
C THR A 260 -3.91 -1.74 6.83
N ALA A 261 -3.40 -2.91 6.47
CA ALA A 261 -4.22 -4.03 6.00
C ALA A 261 -5.15 -4.56 7.10
N LEU A 262 -4.68 -4.65 8.35
CA LEU A 262 -5.55 -4.96 9.49
C LEU A 262 -6.65 -3.89 9.66
N LEU A 263 -6.28 -2.60 9.61
CA LEU A 263 -7.26 -1.51 9.71
C LEU A 263 -8.31 -1.57 8.60
N GLU A 264 -7.95 -2.01 7.40
CA GLU A 264 -8.92 -2.26 6.32
C GLU A 264 -9.89 -3.38 6.68
N TYR A 265 -9.38 -4.49 7.19
CA TYR A 265 -10.17 -5.65 7.59
C TYR A 265 -11.23 -5.28 8.65
N ILE A 266 -10.88 -4.42 9.61
CA ILE A 266 -11.83 -3.94 10.64
C ILE A 266 -12.64 -2.70 10.20
N GLY A 267 -12.59 -2.31 8.93
CA GLY A 267 -13.40 -1.22 8.38
C GLY A 267 -12.95 0.20 8.77
N GLN A 268 -11.68 0.38 9.13
CA GLN A 268 -11.08 1.65 9.56
C GLN A 268 -10.26 2.36 8.46
N THR A 269 -10.48 2.04 7.18
CA THR A 269 -9.85 2.73 6.03
C THR A 269 -10.83 3.59 5.23
N GLU A 270 -10.29 4.56 4.47
CA GLU A 270 -11.10 5.36 3.56
C GLU A 270 -11.44 4.62 2.27
N ALA A 271 -12.71 4.77 1.87
CA ALA A 271 -13.19 4.35 0.57
C ALA A 271 -12.88 5.41 -0.49
N PRO A 272 -12.81 5.04 -1.78
CA PRO A 272 -12.73 6.02 -2.86
C PRO A 272 -13.86 7.05 -2.78
N PRO A 273 -13.64 8.31 -3.18
CA PRO A 273 -14.71 9.31 -3.22
C PRO A 273 -15.80 8.90 -4.21
N LYS A 274 -17.04 9.39 -4.02
CA LYS A 274 -18.22 8.95 -4.81
C LYS A 274 -18.05 9.05 -6.33
N ASN A 275 -17.28 10.01 -6.81
CA ASN A 275 -17.05 10.25 -8.24
C ASN A 275 -15.73 9.67 -8.75
N PHE A 276 -15.05 8.81 -7.97
CA PHE A 276 -13.79 8.21 -8.40
C PHE A 276 -14.02 7.25 -9.59
N PRO A 277 -13.15 7.27 -10.62
CA PRO A 277 -13.33 6.46 -11.82
C PRO A 277 -13.31 4.96 -11.51
N LEU A 278 -14.32 4.24 -12.00
CA LEU A 278 -14.40 2.78 -11.88
C LEU A 278 -13.21 2.11 -12.59
N GLY A 279 -12.58 1.15 -11.92
CA GLY A 279 -11.46 0.36 -12.46
C GLY A 279 -10.08 1.00 -12.29
N GLU A 280 -10.01 2.24 -11.79
CA GLU A 280 -8.76 2.80 -11.24
C GLU A 280 -8.41 2.14 -9.91
N ASP A 281 -7.12 2.11 -9.61
CA ASP A 281 -6.63 1.53 -8.37
C ASP A 281 -6.80 2.54 -7.23
N TRP A 282 -7.26 2.04 -6.09
CA TRP A 282 -7.33 2.78 -4.84
C TRP A 282 -6.22 2.31 -3.92
N ILE A 283 -5.57 3.27 -3.26
CA ILE A 283 -4.55 3.01 -2.27
C ILE A 283 -5.22 3.01 -0.91
N LEU A 284 -4.92 2.02 -0.09
CA LEU A 284 -5.39 1.95 1.28
C LEU A 284 -4.62 2.90 2.17
N PHE A 285 -5.40 3.62 2.96
CA PHE A 285 -4.93 4.39 4.09
C PHE A 285 -6.04 4.45 5.15
N PRO A 286 -5.68 4.54 6.45
CA PRO A 286 -6.63 4.61 7.56
C PRO A 286 -7.56 5.82 7.43
N ARG A 287 -8.74 5.83 8.05
CA ARG A 287 -9.60 7.02 8.19
C ARG A 287 -8.93 8.07 9.08
N GLU A 288 -9.36 9.33 8.97
CA GLU A 288 -8.86 10.41 9.85
C GLU A 288 -9.08 10.12 11.34
N ARG A 289 -10.22 9.49 11.68
CA ARG A 289 -10.54 9.07 13.04
C ARG A 289 -10.55 7.55 13.09
N ILE A 290 -9.55 6.98 13.75
CA ILE A 290 -9.44 5.55 13.99
C ILE A 290 -10.06 5.22 15.34
N ASN A 291 -10.99 4.27 15.38
CA ASN A 291 -11.44 3.70 16.64
C ASN A 291 -10.51 2.55 17.04
N TRP A 292 -9.74 2.73 18.11
CA TRP A 292 -8.82 1.72 18.65
C TRP A 292 -9.50 0.67 19.56
N LYS A 293 -10.83 0.76 19.76
CA LYS A 293 -11.63 -0.27 20.43
C LYS A 293 -12.13 -1.29 19.40
N PHE A 294 -11.27 -2.23 19.02
CA PHE A 294 -11.55 -3.31 18.05
C PHE A 294 -10.81 -4.58 18.42
#